data_AF-A0A349ZZI2-F1
#
_entry.id   AF-A0A349ZZI2-F1
#
_cell.length_a   1.000
_cell.length_b   1.000
_cell.length_c   1.000
_cell.angle_alpha   90.00
_cell.angle_beta   90.00
_cell.angle_gamma   90.00
#
_symmetry.space_group_name_H-M   'P 1'
#
loop_
_entity.id
_entity.type
_entity.pdbx_description
1 polymer ?
#
loop_
_entity_poly.entity_id
_entity_poly.type
_entity_poly.pdbx_seq_one_letter_code
_entity_poly.pdbx_strand_id
1 'polypeptide(L)'
;MKLAHTIQTVFARFLTLGLNFGLIILTANVWGSTGRGIIALLIADLSIVVFATHIFAGGAVSFFASKYPPKLILRYAYIWSTIVGIVFPIGLSLLHKIDYLFYLVTLSVISSMFSSNTNLFIGLKKIKFFNTYTIL
;
A
#
# COMPACT_ATOMS: atom_id res chain seq x y z
N MET A 1 29.92 -2.27 -1.66
CA MET A 1 28.77 -2.94 -1.02
C MET A 1 27.44 -2.16 -1.08
N LYS A 2 27.40 -0.81 -1.08
CA LYS A 2 26.16 -0.01 -1.20
C LYS A 2 25.43 -0.10 -2.56
N LEU A 3 26.18 -0.28 -3.67
CA LEU A 3 25.61 -0.35 -5.02
C LEU A 3 24.73 -1.61 -5.24
N ALA A 4 25.16 -2.76 -4.71
CA ALA A 4 24.47 -4.04 -4.86
C ALA A 4 23.05 -4.02 -4.27
N HIS A 5 22.84 -3.38 -3.11
CA HIS A 5 21.52 -3.23 -2.50
C HIS A 5 20.59 -2.30 -3.29
N THR A 6 21.14 -1.28 -3.94
CA THR A 6 20.36 -0.35 -4.77
C THR A 6 19.89 -1.06 -6.03
N ILE A 7 20.77 -1.80 -6.70
CA ILE A 7 20.43 -2.61 -7.89
C ILE A 7 19.37 -3.67 -7.54
N GLN A 8 19.49 -4.34 -6.40
CA GLN A 8 18.48 -5.29 -5.93
C GLN A 8 17.10 -4.64 -5.70
N THR A 9 17.08 -3.41 -5.21
CA THR A 9 15.82 -2.67 -5.00
C THR A 9 15.19 -2.24 -6.32
N VAL A 10 16.01 -1.77 -7.27
CA VAL A 10 15.56 -1.43 -8.62
C VAL A 10 14.99 -2.65 -9.33
N PHE A 11 15.69 -3.79 -9.26
CA PHE A 11 15.24 -5.03 -9.86
C PHE A 11 13.93 -5.53 -9.24
N ALA A 12 13.79 -5.47 -7.92
CA ALA A 12 12.55 -5.80 -7.23
C ALA A 12 11.37 -4.92 -7.70
N ARG A 13 11.59 -3.60 -7.83
CA ARG A 13 10.56 -2.69 -8.35
C ARG A 13 10.17 -2.99 -9.79
N PHE A 14 11.13 -3.35 -10.64
CA PHE A 14 10.85 -3.79 -12.01
C PHE A 14 10.01 -5.07 -12.03
N LEU A 15 10.33 -6.04 -11.17
CA LEU A 15 9.56 -7.28 -11.05
C LEU A 15 8.13 -7.01 -10.55
N THR A 16 7.97 -6.17 -9.52
CA THR A 16 6.66 -5.74 -9.01
C THR A 16 5.83 -5.04 -10.10
N LEU A 17 6.46 -4.18 -10.92
CA LEU A 17 5.80 -3.56 -12.07
C LEU A 17 5.32 -4.61 -13.07
N GLY A 18 6.18 -5.55 -13.45
CA GLY A 18 5.83 -6.63 -14.38
C GLY A 18 4.67 -7.49 -13.86
N LEU A 19 4.69 -7.86 -12.59
CA LEU A 19 3.62 -8.62 -11.93
C LEU A 19 2.29 -7.84 -11.91
N ASN A 20 2.32 -6.55 -11.57
CA ASN A 20 1.13 -5.71 -11.57
C ASN A 20 0.54 -5.58 -12.98
N PHE A 21 1.36 -5.34 -14.00
CA PHE A 21 0.90 -5.32 -15.40
C PHE A 21 0.33 -6.67 -15.83
N GLY A 22 0.97 -7.79 -15.47
CA GLY A 22 0.46 -9.13 -15.74
C GLY A 22 -0.92 -9.37 -15.12
N LEU A 23 -1.10 -9.01 -13.84
CA LEU A 23 -2.39 -9.09 -13.14
C LEU A 23 -3.47 -8.25 -13.83
N ILE A 24 -3.15 -7.02 -14.24
CA ILE A 24 -4.09 -6.15 -14.95
C ILE A 24 -4.50 -6.78 -16.29
N ILE A 25 -3.56 -7.35 -17.06
CA ILE A 25 -3.86 -8.00 -18.34
C ILE A 25 -4.73 -9.25 -18.16
N LEU A 26 -4.44 -10.07 -17.14
CA LEU A 26 -5.22 -11.26 -16.84
C LEU A 26 -6.64 -10.91 -16.40
N THR A 27 -6.79 -9.97 -15.48
CA THR A 27 -8.11 -9.48 -15.03
C THR A 27 -8.89 -8.81 -16.16
N ALA A 28 -8.22 -8.08 -17.04
CA ALA A 28 -8.80 -7.47 -18.23
C ALA A 28 -9.35 -8.47 -19.25
N ASN A 29 -8.73 -9.66 -19.36
CA ASN A 29 -9.20 -10.75 -20.22
C ASN A 29 -10.41 -11.48 -19.62
N VAL A 30 -10.46 -11.65 -18.31
CA VAL A 30 -11.51 -12.45 -17.66
C VAL A 30 -12.83 -11.66 -17.46
N TRP A 31 -12.77 -10.34 -17.22
CA TRP A 31 -13.93 -9.55 -16.75
C TRP A 31 -14.65 -8.71 -17.83
N GLY A 32 -14.18 -8.76 -19.09
CA GLY A 32 -14.79 -8.00 -20.20
C GLY A 32 -14.64 -6.47 -20.08
N SER A 33 -15.28 -5.70 -20.97
CA SER A 33 -15.14 -4.22 -21.01
C SER A 33 -15.73 -3.50 -19.80
N THR A 34 -16.86 -3.97 -19.28
CA THR A 34 -17.56 -3.36 -18.15
C THR A 34 -16.82 -3.58 -16.83
N GLY A 35 -16.29 -4.78 -16.59
CA GLY A 35 -15.51 -5.09 -15.38
C GLY A 35 -14.18 -4.34 -15.31
N ARG A 36 -13.55 -4.04 -16.47
CA ARG A 36 -12.34 -3.22 -16.54
C ARG A 36 -12.53 -1.82 -15.96
N GLY A 37 -13.67 -1.18 -16.22
CA GLY A 37 -13.98 0.16 -15.72
C GLY A 37 -14.09 0.18 -14.19
N ILE A 38 -14.75 -0.82 -13.61
CA ILE A 38 -14.93 -0.93 -12.15
C ILE A 38 -13.60 -1.17 -11.45
N ILE A 39 -12.76 -2.08 -11.98
CA ILE A 39 -11.44 -2.35 -11.42
C ILE A 39 -10.54 -1.10 -11.50
N ALA A 40 -10.57 -0.37 -12.62
CA ALA A 40 -9.78 0.83 -12.78
C ALA A 40 -10.18 1.93 -11.77
N LEU A 41 -11.49 2.14 -11.56
CA LEU A 41 -11.99 3.08 -10.56
C LEU A 41 -11.61 2.65 -9.14
N LEU A 42 -11.75 1.35 -8.83
CA LEU A 42 -11.35 0.81 -7.52
C LEU A 42 -9.85 1.00 -7.26
N ILE A 43 -8.99 0.76 -8.25
CA ILE A 43 -7.54 0.99 -8.13
C ILE A 43 -7.23 2.48 -7.97
N ALA A 44 -7.95 3.36 -8.67
CA ALA A 44 -7.79 4.81 -8.54
C ALA A 44 -8.12 5.29 -7.13
N ASP A 45 -9.27 4.90 -6.60
CA ASP A 45 -9.70 5.25 -5.24
C ASP A 45 -8.75 4.65 -4.19
N LEU A 46 -8.34 3.39 -4.37
CA LEU A 46 -7.34 2.75 -3.51
C LEU A 46 -6.03 3.54 -3.51
N SER A 47 -5.59 4.03 -4.67
CA SER A 47 -4.35 4.80 -4.80
C SER A 47 -4.43 6.11 -4.00
N ILE A 48 -5.58 6.77 -3.98
CA ILE A 48 -5.83 7.97 -3.16
C ILE A 48 -5.70 7.62 -1.66
N VAL A 49 -6.32 6.52 -1.22
CA VAL A 49 -6.27 6.07 0.18
C VAL A 49 -4.84 5.69 0.61
N VAL A 50 -4.12 4.98 -0.26
CA VAL A 50 -2.72 4.59 -0.02
C VAL A 50 -1.83 5.82 0.04
N PHE A 51 -2.03 6.81 -0.82
CA PHE A 51 -1.31 8.08 -0.79
C PHE A 51 -1.52 8.80 0.55
N ALA A 52 -2.76 8.89 1.02
CA ALA A 52 -3.05 9.45 2.35
C ALA A 52 -2.36 8.66 3.47
N THR A 53 -2.38 7.32 3.40
CA THR A 53 -1.68 6.47 4.36
C THR A 53 -0.18 6.78 4.43
N HIS A 54 0.47 7.00 3.29
CA HIS A 54 1.89 7.35 3.27
C HIS A 54 2.19 8.68 3.96
N ILE A 55 1.29 9.67 3.86
CA ILE A 55 1.41 10.96 4.53
C ILE A 55 1.25 10.81 6.05
N PHE A 56 0.16 10.15 6.49
CA PHE A 56 -0.20 10.12 7.92
C PHE A 56 0.53 9.04 8.72
N ALA A 57 0.71 7.85 8.17
CA ALA A 57 1.31 6.72 8.86
C ALA A 57 2.72 6.42 8.34
N GLY A 58 2.93 6.40 7.02
CA GLY A 58 4.20 5.96 6.42
C GLY A 58 5.41 6.82 6.79
N GLY A 59 5.34 8.13 6.54
CA GLY A 59 6.43 9.07 6.81
C GLY A 59 6.77 9.19 8.30
N ALA A 60 5.75 9.23 9.16
CA ALA A 60 5.93 9.28 10.61
C ALA A 60 6.60 8.02 11.15
N VAL A 61 6.16 6.84 10.71
CA VAL A 61 6.73 5.55 11.14
C VAL A 61 8.20 5.44 10.76
N SER A 62 8.58 5.78 9.53
CA SER A 62 9.99 5.73 9.12
C SER A 62 10.87 6.72 9.88
N PHE A 63 10.35 7.91 10.22
CA PHE A 63 11.08 8.91 11.01
C PHE A 63 11.28 8.47 12.47
N PHE A 64 10.22 7.99 13.11
CA PHE A 64 10.27 7.58 14.51
C PHE A 64 10.95 6.22 14.72
N ALA A 65 11.09 5.40 13.68
CA ALA A 65 11.79 4.11 13.72
C ALA A 65 13.23 4.20 14.23
N SER A 66 13.92 5.33 14.03
CA SER A 66 15.28 5.51 14.54
C SER A 66 15.36 5.95 16.01
N LYS A 67 14.24 6.37 16.61
CA LYS A 67 14.20 6.99 17.96
C LYS A 67 13.46 6.15 19.01
N TYR A 68 12.56 5.26 18.59
CA TYR A 68 11.68 4.52 19.51
C TYR A 68 11.69 3.02 19.24
N PRO A 69 11.35 2.19 20.25
CA PRO A 69 11.27 0.74 20.06
C PRO A 69 10.17 0.37 19.06
N PRO A 70 10.42 -0.62 18.17
CA PRO A 70 9.54 -0.94 17.05
C PRO A 70 8.14 -1.39 17.49
N LYS A 71 8.01 -2.03 18.66
CA LYS A 71 6.72 -2.50 19.20
C LYS A 71 5.76 -1.33 19.49
N LEU A 72 6.28 -0.20 19.95
CA LEU A 72 5.46 0.98 20.26
C LEU A 72 5.01 1.65 18.96
N ILE A 73 5.92 1.78 18.00
CA ILE A 73 5.66 2.38 16.68
C ILE A 73 4.63 1.56 15.93
N LEU A 74 4.76 0.24 15.90
CA LEU A 74 3.83 -0.65 15.19
C LEU A 74 2.40 -0.54 15.74
N ARG A 75 2.24 -0.39 17.07
CA ARG A 75 0.93 -0.22 17.70
C ARG A 75 0.26 1.08 17.24
N TYR A 76 0.98 2.21 17.27
CA TYR A 76 0.44 3.49 16.81
C TYR A 76 0.23 3.51 15.28
N ALA A 77 1.12 2.87 14.53
CA ALA A 77 1.00 2.71 13.08
C ALA A 77 -0.26 1.94 12.70
N TYR A 78 -0.57 0.82 13.39
CA TYR A 78 -1.79 0.06 13.11
C TYR A 78 -3.06 0.83 13.43
N ILE A 79 -3.10 1.55 14.56
CA ILE A 79 -4.26 2.38 14.90
C ILE A 79 -4.49 3.43 13.80
N TRP A 80 -3.44 4.16 13.41
CA TRP A 80 -3.55 5.18 12.36
C TRP A 80 -3.84 4.58 10.97
N SER A 81 -3.28 3.42 10.64
CA SER A 81 -3.54 2.73 9.36
C SER A 81 -4.99 2.28 9.24
N THR A 82 -5.55 1.72 10.33
CA THR A 82 -6.95 1.34 10.36
C THR A 82 -7.87 2.55 10.30
N ILE A 83 -7.55 3.64 11.00
CA ILE A 83 -8.34 4.88 10.93
C ILE A 83 -8.32 5.44 9.51
N VAL A 84 -7.14 5.62 8.89
CA VAL A 84 -7.02 6.17 7.54
C VAL A 84 -7.68 5.24 6.51
N GLY A 85 -7.47 3.93 6.63
CA GLY A 85 -8.05 2.91 5.75
C GLY A 85 -9.57 2.77 5.86
N ILE A 86 -10.23 3.39 6.85
CA ILE A 86 -11.69 3.42 6.98
C ILE A 86 -12.22 4.82 6.63
N VAL A 87 -11.61 5.87 7.18
CA VAL A 87 -12.09 7.26 7.03
C VAL A 87 -12.00 7.74 5.59
N PHE A 88 -10.91 7.46 4.88
CA PHE A 88 -10.75 7.92 3.49
C PHE A 88 -11.72 7.23 2.52
N PRO A 89 -11.89 5.90 2.54
CA PRO A 89 -12.95 5.22 1.78
C PRO A 89 -14.35 5.75 2.03
N ILE A 90 -14.70 6.01 3.29
CA ILE A 90 -16.01 6.55 3.66
C ILE A 90 -16.13 7.99 3.14
N GLY A 91 -15.08 8.80 3.24
CA GLY A 91 -15.05 10.16 2.69
C GLY A 91 -15.24 10.17 1.16
N LEU A 92 -14.61 9.24 0.45
CA LEU A 92 -14.79 9.08 -1.01
C LEU A 92 -16.23 8.68 -1.36
N SER A 93 -16.87 7.84 -0.55
CA SER A 93 -18.28 7.46 -0.76
C SER A 93 -19.27 8.61 -0.67
N LEU A 94 -18.89 9.73 -0.03
CA LEU A 94 -19.69 10.95 0.00
C LEU A 94 -19.53 11.81 -1.27
N LEU A 95 -18.41 11.66 -1.98
CA LEU A 95 -18.09 12.42 -3.19
C LEU A 95 -18.72 11.80 -4.44
N HIS A 96 -18.80 10.48 -4.51
CA HIS A 96 -19.45 9.75 -5.59
C HIS A 96 -20.03 8.43 -5.10
N LYS A 97 -21.05 7.91 -5.80
CA LYS A 97 -21.66 6.63 -5.45
C LYS A 97 -20.67 5.49 -5.73
N ILE A 98 -20.34 4.71 -4.70
CA ILE A 98 -19.40 3.59 -4.77
C ILE A 98 -20.18 2.30 -4.51
N ASP A 99 -20.50 1.55 -5.57
CA ASP A 99 -21.19 0.26 -5.44
C ASP A 99 -20.29 -0.86 -4.86
N TYR A 100 -18.98 -0.62 -4.80
CA TYR A 100 -17.94 -1.55 -4.30
C TYR A 100 -17.33 -1.11 -2.95
N LEU A 101 -18.06 -0.32 -2.15
CA LEU A 101 -17.55 0.30 -0.92
C LEU A 101 -16.97 -0.73 0.07
N PHE A 102 -17.65 -1.86 0.25
CA PHE A 102 -17.18 -2.92 1.15
C PHE A 102 -15.82 -3.50 0.72
N TYR A 103 -15.65 -3.76 -0.57
CA TYR A 103 -14.38 -4.21 -1.13
C TYR A 103 -13.30 -3.15 -0.94
N LEU A 104 -13.65 -1.89 -1.19
CA LEU A 104 -12.71 -0.78 -1.09
C LEU A 104 -12.22 -0.56 0.34
N VAL A 105 -13.09 -0.61 1.34
CA VAL A 105 -12.72 -0.50 2.77
C VAL A 105 -11.82 -1.66 3.17
N THR A 106 -12.19 -2.89 2.81
CA THR A 106 -11.41 -4.08 3.16
C THR A 106 -10.01 -4.01 2.55
N LEU A 107 -9.91 -3.70 1.26
CA LEU A 107 -8.62 -3.55 0.58
C LEU A 107 -7.81 -2.40 1.17
N SER A 108 -8.45 -1.26 1.45
CA SER A 108 -7.79 -0.08 2.01
C SER A 108 -7.16 -0.36 3.36
N VAL A 109 -7.86 -1.06 4.26
CA VAL A 109 -7.32 -1.45 5.57
C VAL A 109 -6.12 -2.38 5.41
N ILE A 110 -6.23 -3.42 4.57
CA ILE A 110 -5.15 -4.38 4.34
C ILE A 110 -3.93 -3.68 3.73
N SER A 111 -4.11 -2.88 2.68
CA SER A 111 -3.04 -2.14 2.02
C SER A 111 -2.40 -1.11 2.95
N SER A 112 -3.19 -0.45 3.79
CA SER A 112 -2.69 0.53 4.76
C SER A 112 -1.84 -0.13 5.84
N MET A 113 -2.28 -1.26 6.38
CA MET A 113 -1.51 -2.06 7.33
C MET A 113 -0.21 -2.58 6.69
N PHE A 114 -0.29 -3.09 5.46
CA PHE A 114 0.89 -3.55 4.72
C PHE A 114 1.90 -2.42 4.49
N SER A 115 1.44 -1.24 4.07
CA SER A 115 2.26 -0.05 3.87
C SER A 115 2.96 0.39 5.17
N SER A 116 2.26 0.35 6.31
CA SER A 116 2.88 0.67 7.61
C SER A 116 3.97 -0.33 8.02
N ASN A 117 3.80 -1.61 7.73
CA ASN A 117 4.84 -2.62 7.99
C ASN A 117 6.08 -2.37 7.10
N THR A 118 5.88 -2.10 5.80
CA THR A 118 6.99 -1.85 4.87
C THR A 118 7.74 -0.56 5.20
N ASN A 119 7.03 0.51 5.57
CA ASN A 119 7.62 1.78 6.02
C ASN A 119 8.42 1.63 7.33
N LEU A 120 8.01 0.73 8.23
CA LEU A 120 8.78 0.41 9.43
C LEU A 120 10.10 -0.30 9.09
N PHE A 121 10.09 -1.23 8.12
CA PHE A 121 11.32 -1.89 7.67
C PHE A 121 12.31 -0.92 7.01
N ILE A 122 11.81 0.06 6.25
CA ILE A 122 12.61 1.17 5.71
C ILE A 122 13.24 1.96 6.87
N GLY A 123 12.44 2.36 7.86
CA GLY A 123 12.90 3.14 9.01
C GLY A 123 13.94 2.43 9.87
N LEU A 124 13.84 1.10 10.01
CA LEU A 124 14.82 0.26 10.71
C LEU A 124 16.08 -0.08 9.89
N LYS A 125 16.24 0.49 8.68
CA LYS A 125 17.34 0.20 7.74
C LYS A 125 17.49 -1.29 7.37
N LYS A 126 16.45 -2.11 7.56
CA LYS A 126 16.43 -3.54 7.20
C LYS A 126 16.00 -3.73 5.74
N ILE A 127 16.82 -3.20 4.82
CA ILE A 127 16.52 -3.12 3.38
C ILE A 127 16.26 -4.51 2.75
N LYS A 128 16.92 -5.57 3.23
CA LYS A 128 16.66 -6.95 2.78
C LYS A 128 15.22 -7.39 3.04
N PHE A 129 14.68 -7.11 4.22
CA PHE A 129 13.29 -7.48 4.57
C PHE A 129 12.28 -6.63 3.81
N PHE A 130 12.56 -5.33 3.63
CA PHE A 130 11.73 -4.46 2.79
C PHE A 130 11.61 -5.00 1.36
N ASN A 131 12.72 -5.44 0.76
CA ASN A 131 12.72 -5.92 -0.62
C ASN A 131 11.95 -7.23 -0.77
N THR A 132 12.11 -8.18 0.14
CA THR A 132 11.35 -9.46 0.10
C THR A 132 9.85 -9.23 0.31
N TYR A 133 9.46 -8.38 1.27
CA TYR A 133 8.05 -8.08 1.51
C TYR A 133 7.40 -7.26 0.40
N THR A 134 8.15 -6.47 -0.37
CA THR A 134 7.58 -5.69 -1.49
C THR A 134 7.37 -6.54 -2.76
N ILE A 135 8.10 -7.64 -2.89
CA ILE A 135 7.96 -8.58 -4.02
C ILE A 135 6.77 -9.52 -3.82
N LEU A 136 6.41 -9.81 -2.58
CA LEU A 136 5.35 -10.73 -2.15
C LEU A 136 4.02 -9.98 -1.98
#